data_AF-A0AAW6C534-F1
#
_entry.id   AF-A0AAW6C534-F1
#
_cell.length_a   1.000
_cell.length_b   1.000
_cell.length_c   1.000
_cell.angle_alpha   90.00
_cell.angle_beta   90.00
_cell.angle_gamma   90.00
#
_symmetry.space_group_name_H-M   'P 1'
#
loop_
_entity.id
_entity.type
_entity.pdbx_description
1 polymer ?
#
loop_
_entity_poly.entity_id
_entity_poly.type
_entity_poly.pdbx_seq_one_letter_code
_entity_poly.pdbx_strand_id
1 'polypeptide(L)'
;MNPKISRLRAEREKNNGKIAALQTRNREIDSQIMELENTDIIGLARATGMSMEELAQFLTQLKRGGAPFITPNTKEDTDYVHEEE
;
A
#
# COMPACT_ATOMS: atom_id res chain seq x y z
N MET A 1 -31.76 -39.23 -21.72
CA MET A 1 -31.12 -38.22 -20.83
C MET A 1 -32.19 -37.27 -20.31
N ASN A 2 -32.18 -36.88 -19.03
CA ASN A 2 -33.21 -35.99 -18.47
C ASN A 2 -33.00 -34.55 -18.97
N PRO A 3 -33.98 -33.93 -19.66
CA PRO A 3 -33.83 -32.59 -20.25
C PRO A 3 -33.58 -31.48 -19.22
N LYS A 4 -34.02 -31.65 -17.98
CA LYS A 4 -33.75 -30.70 -16.88
C LYS A 4 -32.27 -30.69 -16.52
N ILE A 5 -31.60 -31.85 -16.56
CA ILE A 5 -30.16 -31.95 -16.30
C ILE A 5 -29.36 -31.18 -17.36
N SER A 6 -29.74 -31.31 -18.63
CA SER A 6 -29.05 -30.59 -19.73
C SER A 6 -29.17 -29.07 -19.58
N ARG A 7 -30.35 -28.56 -19.20
CA ARG A 7 -30.56 -27.12 -18.94
C ARG A 7 -29.70 -26.62 -17.78
N LEU A 8 -29.71 -27.34 -16.65
CA LEU A 8 -28.91 -26.96 -15.48
C LEU A 8 -27.40 -26.96 -15.79
N ARG A 9 -26.91 -27.89 -16.62
CA ARG A 9 -25.52 -27.90 -17.07
C ARG A 9 -25.17 -26.68 -17.93
N ALA A 10 -26.03 -26.32 -18.87
CA ALA A 10 -25.83 -25.13 -19.71
C ALA A 10 -25.84 -23.84 -18.89
N GLU A 11 -26.74 -23.73 -17.91
CA GLU A 11 -26.80 -22.58 -17.00
C GLU A 11 -25.55 -22.49 -16.11
N ARG A 12 -25.10 -23.62 -15.55
CA ARG A 12 -23.85 -23.69 -14.79
C ARG A 12 -22.67 -23.21 -15.62
N GLU A 13 -22.57 -23.64 -16.88
CA GLU A 13 -21.47 -23.24 -17.76
C GLU A 13 -21.50 -21.74 -18.06
N LYS A 14 -22.68 -21.17 -18.32
CA LYS A 14 -22.85 -19.72 -18.46
C LYS A 14 -22.41 -18.97 -17.20
N ASN A 15 -22.74 -19.50 -16.03
CA ASN A 15 -22.33 -18.90 -14.76
C ASN A 15 -20.82 -18.99 -14.53
N ASN A 16 -20.20 -20.12 -14.88
CA ASN A 16 -18.74 -20.26 -14.85
C ASN A 16 -18.05 -19.21 -15.74
N GLY A 17 -18.57 -18.98 -16.95
CA GLY A 17 -18.05 -17.93 -17.84
C GLY A 17 -18.15 -16.53 -17.24
N LYS A 18 -19.28 -16.20 -16.60
CA LYS A 18 -19.44 -14.92 -15.88
C LYS A 18 -18.46 -14.77 -14.72
N ILE A 19 -18.27 -15.83 -13.94
CA ILE A 19 -17.32 -15.84 -12.80
C ILE A 19 -15.90 -15.60 -13.32
N ALA A 20 -15.48 -16.29 -14.38
CA ALA A 20 -14.16 -16.10 -14.96
C ALA A 20 -13.94 -14.67 -15.48
N ALA A 21 -14.96 -14.08 -16.13
CA ALA A 21 -14.89 -12.69 -16.57
C ALA A 21 -14.75 -11.71 -15.40
N LEU A 22 -15.54 -11.89 -14.34
CA LEU A 22 -15.45 -11.05 -13.12
C LEU A 22 -14.11 -11.21 -12.41
N GLN A 23 -13.56 -12.43 -12.32
CA GLN A 23 -12.24 -12.68 -11.74
C GLN A 23 -11.12 -12.02 -12.54
N THR A 24 -11.20 -12.01 -13.86
CA THR A 24 -10.26 -11.25 -14.70
C THR A 24 -10.38 -9.75 -14.44
N ARG A 25 -11.61 -9.22 -14.40
CA ARG A 25 -11.82 -7.80 -14.12
C ARG A 25 -11.31 -7.39 -12.73
N ASN A 26 -11.48 -8.22 -11.72
CA ASN A 26 -10.94 -7.96 -10.38
C ASN A 26 -9.42 -7.86 -10.41
N ARG A 27 -8.73 -8.77 -11.11
CA ARG A 27 -7.26 -8.70 -11.24
C ARG A 27 -6.79 -7.42 -11.94
N GLU A 28 -7.53 -6.93 -12.93
CA GLU A 28 -7.23 -5.65 -13.56
C GLU A 28 -7.42 -4.47 -12.59
N ILE A 29 -8.50 -4.49 -11.80
CA ILE A 29 -8.76 -3.47 -10.78
C ILE A 29 -7.66 -3.47 -9.72
N ASP A 30 -7.25 -4.65 -9.24
CA ASP A 30 -6.16 -4.78 -8.27
C ASP A 30 -4.85 -4.19 -8.82
N SER A 31 -4.55 -4.41 -10.11
CA SER A 31 -3.39 -3.81 -10.78
C SER A 31 -3.49 -2.29 -10.83
N GLN A 32 -4.67 -1.74 -11.16
CA GLN A 32 -4.90 -0.30 -11.22
C GLN A 32 -4.76 0.36 -9.84
N ILE A 33 -5.27 -0.30 -8.79
CA ILE A 33 -5.11 0.15 -7.40
C ILE A 33 -3.62 0.21 -7.05
N MET A 34 -2.87 -0.87 -7.31
CA MET A 34 -1.44 -0.93 -7.03
C MET A 34 -0.65 0.17 -7.79
N GLU A 35 -0.98 0.44 -9.05
CA GLU A 35 -0.35 1.51 -9.83
C GLU A 35 -0.62 2.92 -9.25
N LEU A 36 -1.84 3.16 -8.78
CA LEU A 36 -2.21 4.41 -8.12
C LEU A 36 -1.49 4.57 -6.78
N GLU A 37 -1.48 3.53 -5.95
CA GLU A 37 -0.76 3.54 -4.67
C GLU A 37 0.74 3.79 -4.85
N ASN A 38 1.36 3.16 -5.85
CA ASN A 38 2.77 3.42 -6.19
C ASN A 38 2.99 4.89 -6.60
N THR A 39 2.06 5.47 -7.34
CA THR A 39 2.10 6.88 -7.74
C THR A 39 1.97 7.80 -6.54
N ASP A 40 1.05 7.50 -5.62
CA ASP A 40 0.84 8.26 -4.39
C ASP A 40 2.06 8.22 -3.47
N ILE A 41 2.71 7.07 -3.32
CA ILE A 41 3.96 6.93 -2.56
C ILE A 41 5.05 7.85 -3.12
N ILE A 42 5.21 7.89 -4.45
CA ILE A 42 6.17 8.79 -5.11
C ILE A 42 5.76 10.26 -4.93
N GLY A 43 4.46 10.56 -5.03
CA GLY A 43 3.92 11.89 -4.81
C GLY A 43 4.25 12.42 -3.41
N LEU A 44 4.06 11.57 -2.39
CA LEU A 44 4.39 11.90 -1.00
C LEU A 44 5.88 12.16 -0.81
N ALA A 45 6.75 11.31 -1.36
CA ALA A 45 8.20 11.50 -1.27
C ALA A 45 8.65 12.83 -1.91
N ARG A 46 8.09 13.19 -3.08
CA ARG A 46 8.39 14.49 -3.70
C ARG A 46 7.88 15.66 -2.88
N ALA A 47 6.69 15.56 -2.30
CA ALA A 47 6.10 16.61 -1.47
C ALA A 47 6.91 16.89 -0.19
N THR A 48 7.57 15.87 0.36
CA THR A 48 8.47 16.02 1.53
C THR A 48 9.88 16.45 1.16
N GLY A 49 10.17 16.66 -0.13
CA GLY A 49 11.52 16.97 -0.62
C GLY A 49 12.48 15.79 -0.62
N MET A 50 11.98 14.57 -0.39
CA MET A 50 12.76 13.33 -0.37
C MET A 50 13.09 12.87 -1.80
N SER A 51 14.36 12.62 -2.07
CA SER A 51 14.82 11.98 -3.31
C SER A 51 14.44 10.50 -3.36
N MET A 52 14.46 9.90 -4.56
CA MET A 52 14.15 8.48 -4.71
C MET A 52 15.21 7.59 -4.02
N GLU A 53 16.47 8.04 -3.99
CA GLU A 53 17.57 7.39 -3.29
C GLU A 53 17.35 7.39 -1.77
N GLU A 54 16.94 8.53 -1.20
CA GLU A 54 16.62 8.64 0.24
C GLU A 54 15.41 7.76 0.60
N LEU A 55 14.38 7.73 -0.25
CA LEU A 55 13.24 6.83 -0.06
C LEU A 55 13.68 5.35 -0.08
N ALA A 56 14.55 4.96 -1.01
CA ALA A 56 15.04 3.59 -1.08
C ALA A 56 15.88 3.20 0.16
N GLN A 57 16.74 4.10 0.64
CA GLN A 57 17.50 3.91 1.87
C GLN A 57 16.58 3.81 3.09
N PHE A 58 15.58 4.69 3.19
CA PHE A 58 14.56 4.67 4.23
C PHE A 58 13.82 3.34 4.29
N LEU A 59 13.31 2.86 3.16
CA LEU A 59 12.59 1.57 3.07
C LEU A 59 13.48 0.38 3.41
N THR A 60 14.77 0.44 3.04
CA THR A 60 15.75 -0.60 3.36
C THR A 60 16.04 -0.65 4.85
N GLN A 61 16.18 0.50 5.51
CA GLN A 61 16.36 0.57 6.96
C GLN A 61 15.11 0.08 7.70
N LEU A 62 13.92 0.48 7.25
CA LEU A 62 12.65 0.01 7.81
C LEU A 62 12.50 -1.52 7.73
N LYS A 63 12.82 -2.12 6.57
CA LYS A 63 12.80 -3.59 6.40
C LYS A 63 13.77 -4.35 7.31
N ARG A 64 14.84 -3.69 7.76
CA ARG A 64 15.85 -4.27 8.67
C ARG A 64 15.50 -4.07 10.16
N GLY A 65 14.31 -3.55 10.47
CA GLY A 65 13.88 -3.26 11.83
C GLY A 65 14.44 -1.96 12.40
N GLY A 66 15.02 -1.09 11.56
CA GLY A 66 15.42 0.26 11.98
C GLY A 66 14.18 1.13 12.20
N ALA A 67 14.11 1.82 13.34
CA ALA A 67 13.08 2.83 13.59
C ALA A 67 13.41 4.09 12.75
N PRO A 68 12.58 4.47 11.77
CA PRO A 68 12.89 5.55 10.83
C PRO A 68 12.81 6.96 11.45
N PHE A 69 12.22 7.08 12.63
CA PHE A 69 12.11 8.33 13.37
C PHE A 69 13.12 8.33 14.52
N ILE A 70 14.37 8.70 14.23
CA ILE A 70 15.11 9.47 15.22
C ILE A 70 14.62 10.90 15.02
N THR A 71 13.61 11.33 15.79
CA THR A 71 13.49 12.77 16.05
C THR A 71 14.87 13.21 16.54
N PRO A 72 15.51 14.24 15.96
CA PRO A 72 16.54 14.95 16.70
C PRO A 72 15.81 15.41 17.96
N ASN A 73 16.08 14.74 19.07
CA ASN A 73 15.66 15.23 20.36
C ASN A 73 16.43 16.53 20.48
N THR A 74 15.77 17.67 20.22
CA THR A 74 16.33 18.98 20.49
C THR A 74 16.56 18.99 21.99
N LYS A 75 17.75 18.57 22.41
CA LYS A 75 18.29 18.92 23.71
C LYS A 75 18.57 20.41 23.63
N GLU A 76 17.53 21.22 23.80
CA GLU A 76 17.74 22.56 24.32
C GLU A 76 17.97 22.36 25.82
N ASP A 77 19.25 22.31 26.19
CA ASP A 77 19.70 22.65 27.54
C ASP A 77 19.21 24.07 27.84
N THR A 78 18.04 24.19 28.46
CA THR A 78 17.72 25.39 29.23
C THR A 78 18.03 25.09 30.68
N ASP A 79 19.29 25.35 31.04
CA ASP A 79 19.76 25.46 32.42
C ASP A 79 19.05 26.68 33.04
N TYR A 80 17.85 26.50 33.57
CA TYR A 80 17.17 27.51 34.39
C TYR A 80 17.70 27.38 35.81
N VAL A 81 18.75 28.17 36.10
CA VAL A 81 19.21 28.45 37.46
C VAL A 81 18.11 29.26 38.15
N HIS A 82 17.39 28.63 39.08
CA HIS A 82 16.54 29.36 40.02
C HIS A 82 17.44 29.92 41.13
N GLU A 83 17.86 31.18 40.98
CA GLU A 83 18.23 32.00 42.12
C GLU A 83 16.92 32.49 42.76
N GLU A 84 16.64 32.06 43.99
CA GLU A 84 15.65 32.72 44.85
C GLU A 84 16.37 33.34 46.05
N GLU A 85 16.27 34.67 46.16
CA GLU A 85 16.50 35.48 47.37
C GLU A 85 15.40 35.23 48.43
#